data_AF-A0A7S1CCH7-F1
#
_entry.id   AF-A0A7S1CCH7-F1
#
_cell.length_a   1.000
_cell.length_b   1.000
_cell.length_c   1.000
_cell.angle_alpha   90.00
_cell.angle_beta   90.00
_cell.angle_gamma   90.00
#
_symmetry.space_group_name_H-M   'P 1'
#
loop_
_entity.id
_entity.type
_entity.pdbx_description
1 polymer ?
#
loop_
_entity_poly.entity_id
_entity_poly.type
_entity_poly.pdbx_seq_one_letter_code
_entity_poly.pdbx_strand_id
1 'polypeptide(L)'
;RAVLAGVITALDLCIVMQDWEFPLFETDQDIKLPGLNIKNIDFRFLGSVGEFFERPFFRIYVTGKWFNYGIIMLVMLLDLNMLKNQVVYRPQDYAQYVDPDGHVWTITNQTVIATGDVDLWSYDARLAAGQGGDIRLNARWLGW
;
A
#
# COMPACT_ATOMS: atom_id res chain seq x y z
N ARG A 1 -8.30 11.80 3.67
CA ARG A 1 -6.98 11.13 3.72
C ARG A 1 -6.75 10.34 2.43
N ALA A 2 -7.67 9.42 2.07
CA ALA A 2 -7.66 8.69 0.79
C ALA A 2 -7.51 9.56 -0.47
N VAL A 3 -8.16 10.73 -0.53
CA VAL A 3 -8.04 11.64 -1.69
C VAL A 3 -6.61 12.13 -1.89
N LEU A 4 -5.90 12.47 -0.82
CA LEU A 4 -4.52 12.96 -0.93
C LEU A 4 -3.58 11.85 -1.44
N ALA A 5 -3.68 10.65 -0.86
CA ALA A 5 -2.91 9.50 -1.32
C ALA A 5 -3.25 9.15 -2.78
N GLY A 6 -4.53 9.20 -3.15
CA GLY A 6 -4.96 8.95 -4.52
C GLY A 6 -4.39 9.97 -5.52
N VAL A 7 -4.32 11.26 -5.14
CA VAL A 7 -3.69 12.29 -5.97
C VAL A 7 -2.19 12.04 -6.12
N ILE A 8 -1.49 11.68 -5.04
CA ILE A 8 -0.05 11.37 -5.09
C ILE A 8 0.19 10.19 -6.05
N THR A 9 -0.52 9.08 -5.85
CA THR A 9 -0.39 7.90 -6.72
C THR A 9 -0.76 8.21 -8.19
N ALA A 10 -1.75 9.08 -8.43
CA ALA A 10 -2.11 9.50 -9.78
C ALA A 10 -1.02 10.39 -10.43
N LEU A 11 -0.38 11.26 -9.65
CA LEU A 11 0.72 12.09 -10.11
C LEU A 11 1.96 11.25 -10.43
N ASP A 12 2.28 10.23 -9.62
CA ASP A 12 3.38 9.30 -9.90
C ASP A 12 3.13 8.49 -11.17
N LEU A 13 1.89 8.05 -11.38
CA LEU A 13 1.49 7.39 -12.63
C LEU A 13 1.63 8.33 -13.84
N CYS A 14 1.25 9.60 -13.69
CA CYS A 14 1.42 10.60 -14.74
C CYS A 14 2.90 10.83 -15.09
N ILE A 15 3.81 10.81 -14.11
CA ILE A 15 5.26 10.97 -14.36
C ILE A 15 5.79 9.82 -15.22
N VAL A 16 5.31 8.59 -15.00
CA VAL A 16 5.72 7.44 -15.82
C VAL A 16 5.09 7.46 -17.21
N MET A 17 3.82 7.88 -17.32
CA MET A 17 3.15 8.02 -18.62
C MET A 17 3.68 9.20 -19.46
N GLN A 18 4.32 10.19 -18.83
CA GLN A 18 4.99 11.28 -19.54
C GLN A 18 6.28 10.83 -20.22
N ASP A 19 6.79 9.65 -19.89
CA ASP A 19 7.91 9.04 -20.59
C ASP A 19 7.44 8.14 -21.74
N TRP A 20 7.63 8.61 -22.97
CA TRP A 20 7.28 7.90 -24.20
C TRP A 20 8.12 6.64 -24.44
N GLU A 21 9.27 6.49 -23.77
CA GLU A 21 10.12 5.30 -23.89
C GLU A 21 9.68 4.14 -22.98
N PHE A 22 8.79 4.40 -22.01
CA PHE A 22 8.23 3.37 -21.15
C PHE A 22 7.11 2.60 -21.86
N PRO A 23 6.99 1.26 -21.75
CA PRO A 23 7.85 0.29 -21.04
C PRO A 23 8.89 -0.40 -21.95
N LEU A 24 8.96 -0.05 -23.24
CA LEU A 24 9.71 -0.82 -24.23
C LEU A 24 11.23 -0.59 -24.17
N PHE A 25 11.68 0.60 -23.72
CA PHE A 25 13.08 0.97 -23.51
C PHE A 25 14.07 0.40 -24.54
N GLU A 26 13.79 0.59 -25.84
CA GLU A 26 14.55 -0.01 -26.95
C GLU A 26 15.98 0.55 -27.11
N THR A 27 16.41 1.48 -26.23
CA THR A 27 17.77 2.05 -26.28
C THR A 27 18.70 1.31 -25.31
N ASP A 28 19.72 0.66 -25.87
CA ASP A 28 20.79 -0.04 -25.15
C ASP A 28 21.73 0.98 -24.46
N GLN A 29 21.34 1.47 -23.28
CA GLN A 29 22.17 2.39 -22.48
C GLN A 29 22.83 1.66 -21.31
N ASP A 30 24.16 1.76 -21.28
CA ASP A 30 25.03 1.23 -20.21
C ASP A 30 24.64 1.81 -18.83
N ILE A 31 24.65 0.96 -17.81
CA ILE A 31 24.40 1.33 -16.41
C ILE A 31 25.58 2.21 -15.92
N LYS A 32 25.33 3.50 -15.67
CA LYS A 32 26.32 4.41 -15.06
C LYS A 32 26.07 4.54 -13.56
N LEU A 33 26.52 3.56 -12.78
CA LEU A 33 26.61 3.69 -11.33
C LEU A 33 27.98 4.28 -10.95
N PRO A 34 28.05 5.42 -10.22
CA PRO A 34 29.32 5.93 -9.74
C PRO A 34 29.92 4.92 -8.75
N GLY A 35 31.03 4.28 -9.14
CA GLY A 35 31.73 3.26 -8.34
C GLY A 35 31.63 1.81 -8.86
N LEU A 36 30.77 1.52 -9.85
CA LEU A 36 30.62 0.19 -10.46
C LEU A 36 30.46 0.34 -11.98
N ASN A 37 31.59 0.30 -12.72
CA ASN A 37 31.59 0.25 -14.18
C ASN A 37 31.48 -1.21 -14.63
N ILE A 38 30.30 -1.80 -14.47
CA ILE A 38 30.03 -3.17 -14.93
C ILE A 38 28.77 -3.16 -15.78
N LYS A 39 28.88 -3.68 -17.00
CA LYS A 39 27.76 -3.90 -17.92
C LYS A 39 26.67 -4.83 -17.37
N ASN A 40 26.98 -5.60 -16.33
CA ASN A 40 26.12 -6.62 -15.74
C ASN A 40 26.14 -6.50 -14.21
N ILE A 41 24.98 -6.29 -13.58
CA ILE A 41 24.85 -6.36 -12.12
C ILE A 41 24.35 -7.75 -11.78
N ASP A 42 25.23 -8.59 -11.23
CA ASP A 42 24.87 -9.89 -10.67
C ASP A 42 24.46 -9.66 -9.20
N PHE A 43 23.17 -9.76 -8.88
CA PHE A 43 22.62 -9.47 -7.55
C PHE A 43 22.94 -10.61 -6.55
N ARG A 44 24.22 -10.79 -6.22
CA ARG A 44 24.67 -11.76 -5.21
C ARG A 44 24.57 -11.27 -3.76
N PHE A 45 24.17 -10.01 -3.52
CA PHE A 45 24.33 -9.37 -2.21
C PHE A 45 23.10 -9.46 -1.28
N LEU A 46 21.93 -9.88 -1.78
CA LEU A 46 20.72 -10.05 -0.96
C LEU A 46 20.40 -11.54 -0.81
N GLY A 47 21.10 -12.24 0.08
CA GLY A 47 21.02 -13.70 0.22
C GLY A 47 19.63 -14.30 0.49
N SER A 48 18.61 -13.51 0.83
CA SER A 48 17.23 -13.99 1.03
C SER A 48 16.26 -13.58 -0.09
N VAL A 49 16.61 -12.60 -0.93
CA VAL A 49 15.81 -12.15 -2.09
C VAL A 49 16.42 -12.68 -3.39
N GLY A 50 17.74 -12.91 -3.41
CA GLY A 50 18.48 -13.50 -4.52
C GLY A 50 17.99 -14.89 -4.90
N GLU A 51 17.68 -15.77 -3.94
CA GLU A 51 17.14 -17.11 -4.23
C GLU A 51 15.78 -17.10 -4.93
N PHE A 52 14.96 -16.06 -4.71
CA PHE A 52 13.68 -15.88 -5.43
C PHE A 52 13.91 -15.48 -6.89
N PHE A 53 14.92 -14.64 -7.14
CA PHE A 53 15.31 -14.17 -8.48
C PHE A 53 16.28 -15.10 -9.24
N GLU A 54 16.94 -16.05 -8.57
CA GLU A 54 17.88 -17.03 -9.16
C GLU A 54 17.20 -18.18 -9.94
N ARG A 55 15.86 -18.21 -10.00
CA ARG A 55 15.13 -19.17 -10.83
C ARG A 55 15.50 -18.98 -12.31
N PRO A 56 15.68 -20.04 -13.12
CA PRO A 56 16.13 -19.94 -14.52
C PRO A 56 15.18 -19.14 -15.44
N PHE A 57 13.96 -18.84 -14.97
CA PHE A 57 12.98 -17.99 -15.66
C PHE A 57 13.21 -16.49 -15.46
N PHE A 58 14.06 -16.08 -14.51
CA PHE A 58 14.30 -14.68 -14.11
C PHE A 58 15.75 -14.23 -14.38
N ARG A 59 16.34 -14.62 -15.52
CA ARG A 59 17.51 -13.90 -16.06
C ARG A 59 17.06 -12.53 -16.57
N ILE A 60 16.92 -11.57 -15.65
CA ILE A 60 16.53 -10.20 -15.99
C ILE A 60 17.77 -9.47 -16.50
N TYR A 61 17.82 -9.21 -17.81
CA TYR A 61 18.76 -8.26 -18.40
C TYR A 61 18.28 -6.84 -18.06
N VAL A 62 18.66 -6.33 -16.89
CA VAL A 62 18.30 -4.97 -16.47
C VAL A 62 19.25 -3.99 -17.14
N THR A 63 18.80 -3.27 -18.17
CA THR A 63 19.56 -2.14 -18.75
C THR A 63 19.64 -0.96 -17.76
N GLY A 64 20.56 -0.01 -17.98
CA GLY A 64 20.74 1.16 -17.10
C GLY A 64 19.48 1.97 -16.86
N LYS A 65 18.65 2.10 -17.89
CA LYS A 65 17.33 2.75 -17.78
C LYS A 65 16.40 1.90 -16.91
N TRP A 66 16.28 0.60 -17.16
CA TRP A 66 15.42 -0.28 -16.35
C TRP A 66 15.75 -0.30 -14.85
N PHE A 67 17.02 -0.17 -14.45
CA PHE A 67 17.37 -0.11 -13.02
C PHE A 67 16.85 1.18 -12.36
N ASN A 68 16.99 2.33 -13.04
CA ASN A 68 16.51 3.61 -12.53
C ASN A 68 14.97 3.65 -12.45
N TYR A 69 14.29 3.26 -13.53
CA TYR A 69 12.83 3.17 -13.56
C TYR A 69 12.28 2.06 -12.66
N GLY A 70 13.06 1.01 -12.39
CA GLY A 70 12.69 -0.07 -11.48
C GLY A 70 12.53 0.40 -10.05
N ILE A 71 13.40 1.29 -9.57
CA ILE A 71 13.27 1.89 -8.23
C ILE A 71 12.02 2.76 -8.16
N ILE A 72 11.76 3.58 -9.18
CA ILE A 72 10.56 4.41 -9.27
C ILE A 72 9.29 3.53 -9.33
N MET A 73 9.33 2.43 -10.08
CA MET A 73 8.23 1.46 -10.16
C MET A 73 7.97 0.77 -8.82
N LEU A 74 9.01 0.44 -8.06
CA LEU A 74 8.88 -0.09 -6.70
C LEU A 74 8.19 0.91 -5.78
N VAL A 75 8.60 2.18 -5.81
CA VAL A 75 7.99 3.26 -5.03
C VAL A 75 6.51 3.42 -5.39
N MET A 76 6.17 3.43 -6.68
CA MET A 76 4.77 3.47 -7.13
C MET A 76 3.94 2.29 -6.63
N LEU A 77 4.51 1.07 -6.57
CA LEU A 77 3.82 -0.10 -6.01
C LEU A 77 3.56 0.05 -4.50
N LEU A 78 4.48 0.67 -3.77
CA LEU A 78 4.29 0.99 -2.35
C LEU A 78 3.24 2.10 -2.16
N ASP A 79 3.22 3.11 -3.02
CA ASP A 79 2.19 4.15 -3.01
C ASP A 79 0.81 3.58 -3.37
N LEU A 80 0.74 2.66 -4.35
CA LEU A 80 -0.47 1.90 -4.65
C LEU A 80 -0.93 1.01 -3.50
N ASN A 81 -0.01 0.42 -2.74
CA ASN A 81 -0.34 -0.38 -1.57
C ASN A 81 -0.98 0.49 -0.48
N MET A 82 -0.41 1.68 -0.24
CA MET A 82 -0.96 2.66 0.67
C MET A 82 -2.33 3.18 0.21
N LEU A 83 -2.50 3.41 -1.10
CA LEU A 83 -3.78 3.80 -1.69
C LEU A 83 -4.82 2.69 -1.55
N LYS A 84 -4.46 1.44 -1.87
CA LYS A 84 -5.35 0.28 -1.73
C LYS A 84 -5.83 0.14 -0.29
N ASN A 85 -4.92 0.27 0.69
CA ASN A 85 -5.27 0.21 2.10
C ASN A 85 -6.19 1.37 2.53
N GLN A 86 -6.11 2.53 1.87
CA GLN A 86 -6.99 3.67 2.16
C GLN A 86 -8.34 3.61 1.43
N VAL A 87 -8.40 2.98 0.26
CA VAL A 87 -9.64 2.80 -0.51
C VAL A 87 -10.46 1.64 0.06
N VAL A 88 -9.83 0.51 0.36
CA VAL A 88 -10.48 -0.67 0.95
C VAL A 88 -10.46 -0.56 2.48
N TYR A 89 -10.97 0.55 2.99
CA TYR A 89 -11.10 0.75 4.43
C TYR A 89 -12.48 0.26 4.90
N ARG A 90 -12.49 -0.71 5.81
CA ARG A 90 -13.69 -1.16 6.51
C ARG A 90 -13.53 -0.89 8.01
N PRO A 91 -14.53 -0.29 8.67
CA PRO A 91 -14.43 0.05 10.09
C PRO A 91 -14.26 -1.20 10.97
N GLN A 92 -14.88 -2.32 10.59
CA GLN A 92 -14.80 -3.59 11.30
C GLN A 92 -13.35 -4.10 11.43
N ASP A 93 -12.52 -3.94 10.41
CA ASP A 93 -11.13 -4.42 10.42
C ASP A 93 -10.24 -3.68 11.44
N TYR A 94 -10.70 -2.53 11.97
CA TYR A 94 -9.96 -1.69 12.91
C TYR A 94 -10.65 -1.57 14.28
N ALA A 95 -11.49 -2.54 14.66
CA ALA A 95 -12.28 -2.51 15.90
C ALA A 95 -13.11 -1.22 16.03
N GLN A 96 -13.69 -0.78 14.92
CA GLN A 96 -14.52 0.41 14.83
C GLN A 96 -15.91 0.05 14.34
N TYR A 97 -16.88 0.87 14.72
CA TYR A 97 -18.27 0.75 14.29
C TYR A 97 -18.85 2.09 13.87
N VAL A 98 -20.02 2.03 13.24
CA VAL A 98 -20.64 3.19 12.62
C VAL A 98 -22.05 3.39 13.17
N ASP A 99 -22.36 4.62 13.54
CA ASP A 99 -23.70 5.04 13.95
C ASP A 99 -24.65 5.18 12.76
N PRO A 100 -25.97 5.22 12.97
CA PRO A 100 -26.95 5.56 11.93
C PRO A 100 -26.63 6.88 11.18
N ASP A 101 -25.97 7.83 11.85
CA ASP A 101 -25.55 9.12 11.28
C ASP A 101 -24.22 9.05 10.49
N GLY A 102 -23.60 7.88 10.39
CA GLY A 102 -22.34 7.64 9.67
C GLY A 102 -21.08 7.99 10.47
N HIS A 103 -21.21 8.33 11.76
CA HIS A 103 -20.05 8.62 12.62
C HIS A 103 -19.32 7.34 13.01
N VAL A 104 -17.99 7.39 12.96
CA VAL A 104 -17.14 6.24 13.32
C VAL A 104 -16.75 6.31 14.79
N TRP A 105 -16.93 5.20 15.50
CA TRP A 105 -16.54 5.03 16.90
C TRP A 105 -15.51 3.93 17.05
N THR A 106 -14.52 4.18 17.91
CA THR A 106 -13.48 3.21 18.24
C THR A 106 -13.80 2.55 19.57
N ILE A 107 -13.83 1.21 19.57
CA ILE A 107 -14.02 0.41 20.78
C ILE A 107 -12.73 0.50 21.61
N THR A 108 -12.85 0.92 22.87
CA THR A 108 -11.70 1.00 23.79
C THR A 108 -11.57 -0.25 24.67
N ASN A 109 -12.64 -1.04 24.77
CA ASN A 109 -12.71 -2.20 25.63
C ASN A 109 -12.00 -3.42 25.02
N GLN A 110 -10.83 -3.76 25.56
CA GLN A 110 -10.00 -4.86 25.08
C GLN A 110 -10.64 -6.24 25.20
N THR A 111 -11.56 -6.45 26.15
CA THR A 111 -12.21 -7.77 26.29
C THR A 111 -13.20 -8.04 25.15
N VAL A 112 -13.86 -7.00 24.65
CA VAL A 112 -14.78 -7.07 23.51
C VAL A 112 -13.98 -7.25 22.20
N ILE A 113 -12.82 -6.60 22.09
CA ILE A 113 -11.91 -6.78 20.95
C ILE A 113 -11.36 -8.21 20.92
N ALA A 114 -10.92 -8.73 22.07
CA ALA A 114 -10.37 -10.09 22.19
C ALA A 114 -11.40 -11.19 21.90
N THR A 115 -12.70 -10.89 22.04
CA THR A 115 -13.78 -11.83 21.69
C THR A 115 -13.90 -12.01 20.18
N GLY A 116 -13.52 -11.01 19.37
CA GLY A 116 -13.46 -11.10 17.91
C GLY A 116 -14.81 -11.25 17.21
N ASP A 117 -15.92 -11.11 17.94
CA ASP A 117 -17.27 -11.19 17.40
C ASP A 117 -17.71 -9.82 16.85
N VAL A 118 -17.84 -9.73 15.54
CA VAL A 118 -18.18 -8.50 14.81
C VAL A 118 -19.63 -8.05 15.05
N ASP A 119 -20.52 -8.95 15.47
CA ASP A 119 -21.93 -8.60 15.73
C ASP A 119 -22.06 -7.77 17.02
N LEU A 120 -21.18 -8.01 18.00
CA LEU A 120 -21.06 -7.22 19.23
C LEU A 120 -20.50 -5.82 19.00
N TRP A 121 -19.96 -5.56 17.80
CA TRP A 121 -19.42 -4.27 17.41
C TRP A 121 -20.48 -3.40 16.74
N SER A 122 -21.72 -3.86 16.54
CA SER A 122 -22.80 -3.02 16.01
C SER A 122 -23.25 -1.92 16.98
N TYR A 123 -23.72 -0.78 16.46
CA TYR A 123 -24.21 0.34 17.27
C TYR A 123 -25.30 -0.11 18.27
N ASP A 124 -26.26 -0.91 17.82
CA ASP A 124 -27.37 -1.40 18.64
C ASP A 124 -26.88 -2.30 19.79
N ALA A 125 -25.89 -3.16 19.52
CA ALA A 125 -25.28 -4.01 20.55
C ALA A 125 -24.52 -3.17 21.59
N ARG A 126 -23.82 -2.12 21.17
CA ARG A 126 -23.10 -1.20 22.07
C ARG A 126 -24.05 -0.36 22.91
N LEU A 127 -25.16 0.10 22.32
CA LEU A 127 -26.24 0.82 23.02
C LEU A 127 -26.92 -0.07 24.06
N ALA A 128 -27.27 -1.31 23.69
CA ALA A 128 -27.89 -2.28 24.58
C ALA A 128 -26.97 -2.69 25.75
N ALA A 129 -25.66 -2.77 25.49
CA ALA A 129 -24.65 -3.07 26.51
C ALA A 129 -24.35 -1.88 27.45
N GLY A 130 -24.87 -0.68 27.18
CA GLY A 130 -24.68 0.51 28.02
C GLY A 130 -23.22 0.95 28.19
N GLN A 131 -22.35 0.67 27.22
CA GLN A 131 -20.91 0.94 27.36
C GLN A 131 -20.57 2.41 27.07
N GLY A 132 -20.45 3.21 28.14
CA GLY A 132 -19.92 4.57 28.09
C GLY A 132 -18.39 4.57 28.17
N GLY A 133 -17.71 4.61 27.02
CA GLY A 133 -16.25 4.65 26.96
C GLY A 133 -15.63 4.62 25.56
N ASP A 134 -16.45 4.50 24.52
CA ASP A 134 -15.99 4.51 23.14
C ASP A 134 -15.66 5.93 22.69
N ILE A 135 -14.64 6.05 21.84
CA ILE A 135 -14.15 7.34 21.37
C ILE A 135 -14.72 7.60 19.98
N ARG A 136 -15.47 8.69 19.84
CA ARG A 136 -15.93 9.17 18.53
C ARG A 136 -14.76 9.76 17.75
N LEU A 137 -14.62 9.33 16.50
CA LEU A 137 -13.70 9.94 15.56
C LEU A 137 -14.40 11.10 14.82
N ASN A 138 -13.64 12.13 14.47
CA ASN A 138 -14.12 13.21 13.59
C ASN A 138 -14.28 12.77 12.11
N ALA A 139 -14.11 11.49 11.82
CA ALA A 139 -14.28 10.92 10.50
C ALA A 139 -15.72 10.40 10.33
N ARG A 140 -16.26 10.56 9.12
CA ARG A 140 -17.55 9.99 8.72
C ARG A 140 -17.30 8.87 7.72
N TRP A 141 -17.88 7.71 7.98
CA TRP A 141 -17.87 6.61 7.01
C TRP A 141 -19.03 6.82 6.04
N LEU A 142 -18.72 6.80 4.74
CA LEU A 142 -19.68 7.14 3.69
C LEU A 142 -20.29 5.92 3.00
N GLY A 143 -19.88 4.70 3.37
CA GLY A 143 -20.42 3.45 2.83
C GLY A 143 -20.23 3.35 1.31
N TRP A 144 -19.09 2.78 0.89
CA TRP A 144 -18.87 2.37 -0.50
C TRP A 144 -18.51 0.89 -0.52
#